data_AF-A0A7C7Q2F1-F1
#
_entry.id   AF-A0A7C7Q2F1-F1
#
_cell.length_a   1.000
_cell.length_b   1.000
_cell.length_c   1.000
_cell.angle_alpha   90.00
_cell.angle_beta   90.00
_cell.angle_gamma   90.00
#
_symmetry.space_group_name_H-M   'P 1'
#
loop_
_entity.id
_entity.type
_entity.pdbx_description
1 polymer ?
#
loop_
_entity_poly.entity_id
_entity_poly.type
_entity_poly.pdbx_seq_one_letter_code
_entity_poly.pdbx_strand_id
1 'polypeptide(L)' 'EADKVLVIDEVGKMELFSGKFAELVRELSRDPRRSFLITIPIRDVHPIVRELRRLPGAVLIHLTRINREGMEEEVVKLLT' A
#
# COMPACT_ATOMS: atom_id res chain seq x y z
N GLU A 1 -21.56 -6.34 -8.64
CA GLU A 1 -21.08 -5.53 -7.50
C GLU A 1 -19.66 -5.12 -7.87
N ALA A 2 -19.31 -3.83 -7.83
CA ALA A 2 -17.94 -3.42 -8.17
C ALA A 2 -16.98 -3.93 -7.09
N ASP A 3 -15.87 -4.54 -7.50
CA ASP A 3 -14.84 -4.98 -6.56
C ASP A 3 -14.35 -3.77 -5.74
N LYS A 4 -14.41 -3.90 -4.41
CA LYS A 4 -14.03 -2.82 -3.50
C LYS A 4 -12.52 -2.77 -3.36
N VAL A 5 -11.94 -1.60 -3.52
CA VAL A 5 -10.51 -1.34 -3.25
C VAL A 5 -10.37 -0.73 -1.86
N LEU A 6 -9.52 -1.32 -1.03
CA LEU A 6 -9.12 -0.73 0.24
C LEU A 6 -8.02 0.31 0.02
N VAL A 7 -8.19 1.52 0.55
CA VAL A 7 -7.20 2.60 0.41
C VAL A 7 -6.61 2.96 1.77
N ILE A 8 -5.28 3.03 1.85
CA ILE A 8 -4.54 3.44 3.05
C ILE A 8 -3.46 4.44 2.65
N ASP A 9 -3.58 5.68 3.14
CA ASP A 9 -2.57 6.72 3.00
C ASP A 9 -2.29 7.29 4.41
N GLU A 10 -1.20 6.98 5.11
CA GLU A 10 0.02 6.20 4.81
C GLU A 10 0.14 4.99 5.77
N VAL A 11 0.95 3.97 5.44
CA VAL A 11 1.49 3.02 6.44
C VAL A 11 2.89 3.48 6.85
N GLY A 12 2.93 4.53 7.68
CA GLY A 12 4.13 5.25 8.07
C GLY A 12 4.49 5.11 9.56
N LYS A 13 5.53 5.83 9.97
CA LYS A 13 6.04 5.76 11.37
C LYS A 13 4.98 6.15 12.39
N MET A 14 4.11 7.10 12.06
CA MET A 14 3.14 7.66 12.98
C MET A 14 1.95 6.73 13.19
N GLU A 15 1.42 6.17 12.12
CA GLU A 15 0.26 5.29 12.13
C GLU A 15 0.61 3.97 12.83
N LEU A 16 1.87 3.54 12.70
CA LEU A 16 2.39 2.31 13.29
C LEU A 16 2.67 2.40 14.80
N PHE A 17 2.46 3.56 15.45
CA PHE A 17 2.33 3.61 16.91
C PHE A 17 1.07 2.89 17.39
N SER A 18 0.06 2.72 16.53
CA SER A 18 -1.12 1.90 16.81
C SER A 18 -0.84 0.43 16.48
N GLY A 19 -0.69 -0.39 17.52
CA GLY A 19 -0.55 -1.85 17.36
C GLY A 19 -1.72 -2.48 16.61
N LYS A 20 -2.95 -2.02 16.88
CA LYS A 20 -4.17 -2.49 16.20
C LYS A 20 -4.13 -2.20 14.70
N PHE A 21 -3.64 -1.02 14.31
CA PHE A 21 -3.48 -0.67 12.91
C PHE A 21 -2.44 -1.57 12.24
N ALA A 22 -1.28 -1.77 12.88
CA ALA A 22 -0.23 -2.64 12.35
C ALA A 22 -0.67 -4.10 12.18
N GLU A 23 -1.46 -4.63 13.12
CA GLU A 23 -2.04 -5.99 13.03
C GLU A 23 -3.03 -6.08 11.87
N LEU A 24 -3.97 -5.14 11.77
CA LEU A 24 -4.97 -5.10 10.72
C LEU A 24 -4.32 -5.01 9.32
N VAL A 25 -3.30 -4.17 9.14
CA VAL A 25 -2.57 -4.06 7.87
C VAL A 25 -1.88 -5.39 7.50
N ARG A 26 -1.35 -6.13 8.47
CA ARG A 26 -0.76 -7.46 8.21
C ARG A 26 -1.80 -8.51 7.83
N GLU A 27 -2.96 -8.49 8.48
CA GLU A 27 -4.05 -9.40 8.13
C GLU A 27 -4.56 -9.12 6.71
N LEU A 28 -4.80 -7.85 6.39
CA LEU A 28 -5.33 -7.44 5.10
C LEU A 28 -4.36 -7.68 3.95
N SER A 29 -3.06 -7.45 4.15
CA SER A 29 -2.03 -7.72 3.12
C SER A 29 -1.85 -9.21 2.80
N ARG A 30 -2.41 -10.11 3.61
CA ARG A 30 -2.39 -11.56 3.40
C ARG A 30 -3.70 -12.10 2.83
N ASP A 31 -4.76 -11.29 2.68
CA ASP A 31 -6.04 -11.72 2.11
C ASP A 31 -6.03 -11.55 0.57
N PRO A 32 -5.88 -12.62 -0.22
CA PRO A 32 -5.78 -12.52 -1.68
C PRO A 32 -7.11 -12.12 -2.34
N ARG A 33 -8.21 -12.04 -1.59
CA ARG A 33 -9.54 -11.69 -2.11
C ARG A 33 -9.80 -10.18 -2.10
N ARG A 34 -8.85 -9.39 -1.60
CA ARG A 34 -9.00 -7.95 -1.45
C ARG A 34 -7.96 -7.23 -2.29
N SER A 35 -8.40 -6.26 -3.08
CA SER A 35 -7.51 -5.30 -3.73
C SER A 35 -7.19 -4.17 -2.75
N PHE A 36 -5.94 -3.73 -2.73
CA PHE A 36 -5.49 -2.66 -1.85
C PHE A 36 -4.54 -1.70 -2.57
N LEU A 37 -4.72 -0.41 -2.28
CA LEU A 37 -3.84 0.69 -2.64
C LEU A 37 -3.28 1.29 -1.36
N ILE A 38 -1.96 1.23 -1.20
CA ILE A 38 -1.28 1.64 0.03
C ILE A 38 -0.08 2.51 -0.32
N THR A 39 0.10 3.62 0.40
CA THR A 39 1.34 4.40 0.36
C THR A 39 2.25 4.01 1.52
N ILE A 40 3.54 3.87 1.23
CA ILE A 40 4.60 3.56 2.20
C ILE A 40 5.76 4.54 2.04
N PRO A 41 6.47 4.88 3.12
CA PRO A 41 7.63 5.77 3.02
C PRO A 41 8.77 5.09 2.26
N ILE A 42 9.68 5.87 1.66
CA ILE A 42 10.86 5.33 0.96
C ILE A 42 11.77 4.53 1.92
N ARG A 43 11.88 4.97 3.18
CA ARG A 43 12.70 4.31 4.20
C ARG A 43 11.88 3.28 4.96
N ASP A 44 12.49 2.16 5.30
CA ASP A 44 11.88 1.14 6.15
C ASP A 44 11.89 1.59 7.62
N VAL A 45 10.87 2.39 7.99
CA VAL A 45 10.73 2.95 9.36
C VAL A 45 10.20 1.93 10.37
N HIS A 46 9.70 0.78 9.90
CA HIS A 46 9.14 -0.31 10.70
C HIS A 46 9.18 -1.63 9.89
N PRO A 47 9.29 -2.82 10.53
CA PRO A 47 9.32 -4.10 9.81
C PRO A 47 8.16 -4.32 8.82
N ILE A 48 6.95 -3.86 9.17
CA ILE A 48 5.77 -3.98 8.29
C ILE A 48 5.94 -3.21 6.96
N VAL A 49 6.63 -2.07 6.97
CA VAL A 49 6.89 -1.29 5.75
C VAL A 49 7.77 -2.10 4.79
N ARG A 50 8.79 -2.76 5.35
CA ARG A 50 9.67 -3.66 4.59
C ARG A 50 8.93 -4.89 4.08
N GLU A 51 8.01 -5.45 4.89
CA GLU A 51 7.15 -6.58 4.50
C GLU A 51 6.26 -6.18 3.31
N LEU A 52 5.55 -5.05 3.40
CA LEU A 52 4.68 -4.54 2.33
C LEU A 52 5.46 -4.22 1.05
N ARG A 53 6.65 -3.60 1.16
CA ARG A 53 7.51 -3.31 0.00
C ARG A 53 7.91 -4.57 -0.78
N ARG A 54 8.00 -5.71 -0.09
CA ARG A 54 8.42 -7.01 -0.65
C ARG A 54 7.25 -7.98 -0.81
N LEU A 55 6.01 -7.48 -0.72
CA LEU A 55 4.82 -8.32 -0.79
C LEU A 55 4.74 -9.00 -2.16
N PRO A 56 4.75 -10.34 -2.22
CA PRO A 56 4.63 -11.05 -3.49
C PRO A 56 3.32 -10.70 -4.20
N GLY A 57 3.38 -10.40 -5.49
CA GLY A 57 2.22 -10.02 -6.30
C GLY A 57 1.80 -8.55 -6.18
N ALA A 58 2.42 -7.75 -5.31
CA ALA A 58 2.19 -6.32 -5.26
C ALA A 58 2.91 -5.61 -6.41
N VAL A 59 2.27 -4.58 -6.98
CA VAL A 59 2.91 -3.64 -7.90
C VAL A 59 3.49 -2.50 -7.08
N LEU A 60 4.82 -2.42 -7.02
CA LEU A 60 5.51 -1.37 -6.30
C LEU A 60 5.83 -0.20 -7.25
N ILE A 61 5.20 0.95 -6.99
CA ILE A 61 5.44 2.19 -7.76
C ILE A 61 6.34 3.11 -6.94
N HIS A 62 7.52 3.45 -7.47
CA HIS A 62 8.36 4.50 -6.91
C HIS A 62 7.93 5.85 -7.48
N LEU A 63 7.10 6.59 -6.72
CA LEU A 63 6.63 7.91 -7.12
C LEU A 63 7.74 8.95 -6.93
N THR A 64 8.00 9.71 -7.99
CA THR A 64 8.98 10.78 -8.08
C THR A 64 8.29 12.03 -8.61
N ARG A 65 8.97 13.17 -8.62
CA ARG A 65 8.40 14.39 -9.23
C ARG A 65 8.21 14.27 -10.75
N ILE A 66 9.00 13.43 -11.41
CA ILE A 66 9.02 13.29 -12.88
C ILE A 66 7.84 12.43 -13.35
N ASN A 67 7.52 11.36 -12.63
CA ASN A 67 6.44 10.43 -12.98
C ASN A 67 5.16 10.68 -12.17
N ARG A 68 5.01 11.85 -11.51
CA ARG A 68 3.84 12.14 -10.67
C ARG A 68 2.59 12.41 -11.50
N GLU A 69 2.74 13.23 -12.54
CA GLU A 69 1.63 13.62 -13.40
C GLU A 69 1.21 12.41 -14.25
N GLY A 70 -0.09 12.07 -14.23
CA GLY A 70 -0.66 10.93 -14.95
C GLY A 70 -0.49 9.58 -14.26
N MET A 71 0.20 9.51 -13.11
CA MET A 71 0.34 8.24 -12.37
C MET A 71 -1.00 7.74 -11.82
N GLU A 72 -1.90 8.65 -11.50
CA GLU A 72 -3.26 8.33 -11.07
C GLU A 72 -4.00 7.46 -12.08
N GLU A 73 -3.82 7.71 -13.38
CA GLU A 73 -4.45 6.92 -14.43
C GLU A 73 -3.83 5.52 -14.51
N GLU A 74 -2.50 5.41 -14.39
CA GLU A 74 -1.80 4.13 -14.36
C GLU A 74 -2.20 3.29 -13.13
N VAL A 75 -2.36 3.92 -11.97
CA VAL A 75 -2.85 3.25 -10.76
C VAL A 75 -4.27 2.74 -10.95
N VAL A 76 -5.16 3.53 -11.57
CA VAL A 76 -6.54 3.08 -11.85
C VAL A 76 -6.54 1.88 -12.81
N LYS A 77 -5.73 1.91 -13.87
CA LYS A 77 -5.62 0.79 -14.83
C LYS A 77 -5.14 -0.51 -14.19
N LEU A 78 -4.32 -0.44 -13.14
CA LEU A 78 -3.83 -1.63 -12.42
C LEU A 78 -4.88 -2.21 -11.45
N LEU A 79 -5.89 -1.43 -11.07
CA LEU A 79 -6.93 -1.82 -10.13
C LEU A 79 -8.21 -2.36 -10.81
N THR A 80 -8.36 -2.11 -12.11
CA THR A 80 -9.51 -2.52 -12.95
C THR A 80 -9.14 -3.63 -13.92
#